data_AF-A0A1H5W4A1-F1
#
_entry.id   AF-A0A1H5W4A1-F1
#
_cell.length_a   1.000
_cell.length_b   1.000
_cell.length_c   1.000
_cell.angle_alpha   90.00
_cell.angle_beta   90.00
_cell.angle_gamma   90.00
#
_symmetry.space_group_name_H-M   'P 1'
#
loop_
_entity.id
_entity.type
_entity.pdbx_description
1 polymer ?
#
loop_
_entity_poly.entity_id
_entity_poly.type
_entity_poly.pdbx_seq_one_letter_code
_entity_poly.pdbx_strand_id
1 'polypeptide(L)'
;MSPCLRTGRPDRLVSALRKGAGSSGRKGAGQPGRNDFNPSFDPVGLDSELRIALEEVRIGRWLAMRDLLARTGDRWGLRTARSQVLASAAARSHVVREWLSEEPGSVDAMMMRARVGTERVLRAHRSGHEDAAQLAEQARSTVWDAARLARADPVPWVCLLALAVLDAEQLMPEHRMAAPEDMLPPGPWRLLQEARRRDPYNREAHHRMLQFLLKARLGGPAQALNFAHWVGTWVELESGSPLLVLPVYAYAQHYWAKREGGRYDPIGRVQWTREPLTADVDRALRGWFRRALPAESSPLDLNHLAHALWAGRRFDEGAEVFRVLGTHVTAQPWTMVAADPADPQSGLDEFLKARRQCLSIAGAPPNG
;
A
#
# COMPACT_ATOMS: atom_id res chain seq x y z
N MET A 1 9.24 -14.51 -30.09
CA MET A 1 8.22 -13.45 -30.25
C MET A 1 7.27 -13.55 -29.06
N SER A 2 7.53 -12.80 -28.01
CA SER A 2 6.78 -12.88 -26.74
C SER A 2 5.65 -11.84 -26.73
N PRO A 3 4.41 -12.20 -26.34
CA PRO A 3 3.33 -11.23 -26.25
C PRO A 3 3.51 -10.36 -25.00
N CYS A 4 3.50 -9.04 -25.19
CA CYS A 4 3.48 -8.03 -24.14
C CYS A 4 2.28 -8.24 -23.20
N LEU A 5 2.56 -8.62 -21.95
CA LEU A 5 1.58 -8.60 -20.85
C LEU A 5 1.24 -7.13 -20.52
N ARG A 6 0.10 -6.65 -21.04
CA ARG A 6 -0.53 -5.42 -20.58
C ARG A 6 -1.04 -5.65 -19.16
N THR A 7 -0.27 -5.24 -18.17
CA THR A 7 -0.75 -5.08 -16.80
C THR A 7 -1.79 -3.96 -16.76
N GLY A 8 -3.03 -4.29 -16.41
CA GLY A 8 -4.09 -3.31 -16.20
C GLY A 8 -3.68 -2.31 -15.11
N ARG A 9 -3.65 -1.02 -15.46
CA ARG A 9 -3.12 0.07 -14.61
C ARG A 9 -4.08 0.41 -13.46
N PRO A 10 -3.75 0.14 -12.18
CA PRO A 10 -4.64 0.44 -11.04
C PRO A 10 -4.89 1.94 -10.81
N ASP A 11 -3.96 2.82 -11.19
CA ASP A 11 -4.09 4.28 -10.97
C ASP A 11 -5.18 4.95 -11.82
N ARG A 12 -5.49 4.39 -13.01
CA ARG A 12 -6.59 4.87 -13.85
C ARG A 12 -7.96 4.49 -13.26
N LEU A 13 -8.04 3.34 -12.58
CA LEU A 13 -9.27 2.82 -11.97
C LEU A 13 -9.69 3.67 -10.76
N VAL A 14 -8.74 4.08 -9.91
CA VAL A 14 -9.01 4.99 -8.77
C VAL A 14 -9.50 6.37 -9.24
N SER A 15 -8.94 6.88 -10.35
CA SER A 15 -9.37 8.15 -10.93
C SER A 15 -10.76 8.08 -11.56
N ALA A 16 -11.15 6.93 -12.13
CA ALA A 16 -12.48 6.69 -12.68
C ALA A 16 -13.54 6.57 -11.58
N LEU A 17 -13.24 5.87 -10.48
CA LEU A 17 -14.13 5.72 -9.32
C LEU A 17 -14.41 7.06 -8.62
N ARG A 18 -13.39 7.92 -8.50
CA ARG A 18 -13.56 9.29 -7.97
C ARG A 18 -14.47 10.17 -8.83
N LYS A 19 -14.48 9.97 -10.17
CA LYS A 19 -15.34 10.72 -11.08
C LYS A 19 -16.79 10.20 -11.10
N GLY A 20 -16.99 8.87 -10.98
CA GLY A 20 -18.32 8.26 -10.93
C GLY A 20 -19.13 8.62 -9.68
N ALA A 21 -18.46 8.80 -8.54
CA ALA A 21 -19.11 9.26 -7.30
C ALA A 21 -19.53 10.75 -7.32
N GLY A 22 -19.08 11.52 -8.31
CA GLY A 22 -19.31 12.97 -8.40
C GLY A 22 -20.43 13.44 -9.32
N SER A 23 -21.16 12.54 -10.00
CA SER A 23 -22.28 12.94 -10.87
C SER A 23 -23.50 12.04 -10.73
N SER A 24 -24.42 12.40 -9.82
CA SER A 24 -25.82 12.00 -9.96
C SER A 24 -26.73 13.05 -9.33
N GLY A 25 -27.11 14.04 -10.14
CA GLY A 25 -28.18 14.97 -9.84
C GLY A 25 -29.29 14.82 -10.87
N ARG A 26 -30.28 13.95 -10.60
CA ARG A 26 -31.63 14.08 -11.16
C ARG A 26 -32.65 13.34 -10.30
N LYS A 27 -33.61 14.10 -9.77
CA LYS A 27 -34.69 13.68 -8.89
C LYS A 27 -35.65 12.70 -9.59
N GLY A 28 -35.95 11.59 -8.94
CA GLY A 28 -37.11 10.74 -9.16
C GLY A 28 -37.55 10.18 -7.81
N ALA A 29 -38.80 10.45 -7.42
CA ALA A 29 -39.36 10.04 -6.13
C ALA A 29 -39.67 8.53 -6.11
N GLY A 30 -39.23 7.80 -5.08
CA GLY A 30 -39.58 6.40 -4.85
C GLY A 30 -38.87 5.76 -3.65
N GLN A 31 -39.64 5.50 -2.60
CA GLN A 31 -39.44 4.58 -1.45
C GLN A 31 -38.29 4.83 -0.44
N PRO A 32 -38.58 4.90 0.89
CA PRO A 32 -37.55 4.97 1.92
C PRO A 32 -37.07 3.55 2.28
N GLY A 33 -35.81 3.22 1.97
CA GLY A 33 -35.28 1.89 2.28
C GLY A 33 -33.92 1.56 1.66
N ARG A 34 -32.91 2.39 1.85
CA ARG A 34 -31.49 2.04 1.68
C ARG A 34 -30.68 2.99 2.54
N ASN A 35 -29.98 2.47 3.54
CA ASN A 35 -28.87 3.22 4.13
C ASN A 35 -27.84 3.39 2.99
N ASP A 36 -27.85 4.55 2.33
CA ASP A 36 -26.97 4.83 1.20
C ASP A 36 -25.53 4.91 1.72
N PHE A 37 -24.84 3.76 1.66
CA PHE A 37 -23.43 3.68 1.95
C PHE A 37 -22.66 4.47 0.88
N ASN A 38 -21.96 5.53 1.28
CA ASN A 38 -21.15 6.34 0.38
C ASN A 38 -19.65 5.96 0.51
N PRO A 39 -19.08 5.20 -0.44
CA PRO A 39 -17.68 4.77 -0.40
C PRO A 39 -16.71 5.95 -0.55
N SER A 40 -15.69 6.00 0.30
CA SER A 40 -14.59 6.97 0.24
C SER A 40 -13.29 6.30 -0.22
N PHE A 41 -12.70 6.80 -1.31
CA PHE A 41 -11.39 6.38 -1.82
C PHE A 41 -10.26 7.35 -1.37
N ASP A 42 -10.40 7.94 -0.19
CA ASP A 42 -9.41 8.86 0.37
C ASP A 42 -8.24 8.07 0.99
N PRO A 43 -6.99 8.26 0.51
CA PRO A 43 -5.83 7.53 1.03
C PRO A 43 -5.48 7.85 2.50
N VAL A 44 -6.04 8.92 3.10
CA VAL A 44 -5.73 9.29 4.50
C VAL A 44 -6.40 8.40 5.53
N GLY A 45 -7.44 7.65 5.14
CA GLY A 45 -8.17 6.79 6.07
C GLY A 45 -8.71 7.55 7.28
N LEU A 46 -8.39 7.07 8.48
CA LEU A 46 -8.85 7.67 9.74
C LEU A 46 -7.89 8.74 10.30
N ASP A 47 -6.79 9.05 9.62
CA ASP A 47 -5.81 10.06 10.06
C ASP A 47 -6.32 11.48 9.75
N SER A 48 -6.90 12.13 10.76
CA SER A 48 -7.47 13.48 10.66
C SER A 48 -6.41 14.57 10.46
N GLU A 49 -5.25 14.44 11.11
CA GLU A 49 -4.17 15.41 10.92
C GLU A 49 -3.58 15.32 9.50
N LEU A 50 -3.40 14.09 8.98
CA LEU A 50 -2.95 13.89 7.61
C LEU A 50 -3.97 14.42 6.59
N ARG A 51 -5.28 14.30 6.86
CA ARG A 51 -6.33 14.88 6.01
C ARG A 51 -6.15 16.39 5.84
N ILE A 52 -5.97 17.11 6.95
CA ILE A 52 -5.78 18.57 6.94
C ILE A 52 -4.53 18.94 6.14
N ALA A 53 -3.40 18.29 6.41
CA ALA A 53 -2.17 18.58 5.66
C ALA A 53 -2.29 18.24 4.17
N LEU A 54 -3.00 17.16 3.82
CA LEU A 54 -3.21 16.75 2.44
C LEU A 54 -4.06 17.75 1.65
N GLU A 55 -5.06 18.35 2.29
CA GLU A 55 -5.89 19.41 1.70
C GLU A 55 -5.07 20.66 1.40
N GLU A 56 -4.27 21.12 2.36
CA GLU A 56 -3.39 22.28 2.17
C GLU A 56 -2.32 22.02 1.07
N VAL A 57 -1.72 20.83 1.03
CA VAL A 57 -0.78 20.44 -0.02
C VAL A 57 -1.43 20.45 -1.41
N ARG A 58 -2.69 20.03 -1.53
CA ARG A 58 -3.42 20.04 -2.82
C ARG A 58 -3.65 21.44 -3.36
N ILE A 59 -3.72 22.45 -2.49
CA ILE A 59 -3.83 23.87 -2.88
C ILE A 59 -2.47 24.61 -2.86
N GLY A 60 -1.36 23.88 -2.76
CA GLY A 60 0.00 24.43 -2.89
C GLY A 60 0.61 24.98 -1.60
N ARG A 61 0.05 24.69 -0.43
CA ARG A 61 0.57 25.18 0.86
C ARG A 61 1.38 24.11 1.58
N TRP A 62 2.61 24.44 1.98
CA TRP A 62 3.54 23.48 2.59
C TRP A 62 3.57 23.51 4.13
N LEU A 63 3.12 24.60 4.77
CA LEU A 63 3.21 24.78 6.24
C LEU A 63 2.56 23.65 7.03
N ALA A 64 1.33 23.25 6.68
CA ALA A 64 0.62 22.17 7.36
C ALA A 64 1.35 20.81 7.21
N MET A 65 2.00 20.58 6.06
CA MET A 65 2.83 19.39 5.84
C MET A 65 4.10 19.43 6.70
N ARG A 66 4.79 20.58 6.79
CA ARG A 66 5.94 20.76 7.69
C ARG A 66 5.53 20.44 9.13
N ASP A 67 4.50 21.12 9.63
CA ASP A 67 4.10 21.01 11.04
C ASP A 67 3.63 19.59 11.38
N LEU A 68 2.96 18.92 10.46
CA LEU A 68 2.58 17.52 10.61
C LEU A 68 3.80 16.59 10.71
N LEU A 69 4.79 16.75 9.82
CA LEU A 69 5.99 15.90 9.83
C LEU A 69 6.83 16.15 11.10
N ALA A 70 6.96 17.41 11.53
CA ALA A 70 7.62 17.77 12.78
C ALA A 70 6.93 17.14 14.00
N ARG A 71 5.59 17.20 14.10
CA ARG A 71 4.82 16.51 15.18
C ARG A 71 4.84 14.99 15.08
N THR A 72 5.04 14.44 13.88
CA THR A 72 5.18 13.00 13.69
C THR A 72 6.51 12.52 14.26
N GLY A 73 7.58 13.29 14.05
CA GLY A 73 8.91 13.03 14.57
C GLY A 73 9.41 11.64 14.19
N ASP A 74 9.99 10.95 15.17
CA ASP A 74 10.64 9.64 14.99
C ASP A 74 9.67 8.45 15.08
N ARG A 75 8.35 8.70 15.01
CA ARG A 75 7.35 7.63 14.83
C ARG A 75 7.47 7.07 13.41
N TRP A 76 8.53 6.30 13.14
CA TRP A 76 9.00 5.96 11.80
C TRP A 76 7.96 5.30 10.91
N GLY A 77 7.14 4.39 11.46
CA GLY A 77 6.02 3.78 10.74
C GLY A 77 5.01 4.84 10.27
N LEU A 78 4.60 5.74 11.17
CA LEU A 78 3.66 6.82 10.87
C LEU A 78 4.27 7.87 9.93
N ARG A 79 5.54 8.25 10.13
CA ARG A 79 6.29 9.16 9.25
C ARG A 79 6.40 8.61 7.83
N THR A 80 6.70 7.31 7.71
CA THR A 80 6.74 6.60 6.42
C THR A 80 5.38 6.65 5.74
N ALA A 81 4.30 6.32 6.45
CA ALA A 81 2.94 6.33 5.91
C ALA A 81 2.46 7.73 5.51
N ARG A 82 2.59 8.73 6.39
CA ARG A 82 2.19 10.12 6.11
C ARG A 82 2.96 10.72 4.94
N SER A 83 4.29 10.58 4.92
CA SER A 83 5.13 11.10 3.84
C SER A 83 4.81 10.47 2.48
N GLN A 84 4.43 9.18 2.44
CA GLN A 84 4.01 8.50 1.22
C GLN A 84 2.74 9.13 0.62
N VAL A 85 1.73 9.40 1.45
CA VAL A 85 0.45 10.01 1.00
C VAL A 85 0.67 11.46 0.56
N LEU A 86 1.42 12.24 1.34
CA LEU A 86 1.76 13.63 1.03
C LEU A 86 2.54 13.74 -0.28
N ALA A 87 3.52 12.86 -0.50
CA ALA A 87 4.32 12.85 -1.72
C ALA A 87 3.47 12.56 -2.97
N SER A 88 2.49 11.67 -2.86
CA SER A 88 1.54 11.38 -3.93
C SER A 88 0.73 12.62 -4.37
N ALA A 89 0.29 13.44 -3.42
CA ALA A 89 -0.38 14.71 -3.72
C ALA A 89 0.59 15.77 -4.26
N ALA A 90 1.76 15.92 -3.62
CA ALA A 90 2.75 16.91 -3.99
C ALA A 90 3.42 16.64 -5.36
N ALA A 91 3.40 15.40 -5.86
CA ALA A 91 4.10 15.00 -7.07
C ALA A 91 3.76 15.78 -8.34
N ARG A 92 2.60 16.45 -8.41
CA ARG A 92 2.20 17.30 -9.56
C ARG A 92 2.34 18.81 -9.31
N SER A 93 2.97 19.21 -8.20
CA SER A 93 3.07 20.61 -7.79
C SER A 93 4.52 21.04 -7.52
N HIS A 94 4.70 22.30 -7.12
CA HIS A 94 5.99 22.86 -6.73
C HIS A 94 6.11 23.09 -5.21
N VAL A 95 5.12 22.66 -4.43
CA VAL A 95 4.99 22.91 -2.99
C VAL A 95 6.23 22.54 -2.16
N VAL A 96 6.92 21.44 -2.49
CA VAL A 96 8.16 21.04 -1.79
C VAL A 96 9.36 21.88 -2.23
N ARG A 97 9.38 22.37 -3.47
CA ARG A 97 10.43 23.30 -3.93
C ARG A 97 10.29 24.65 -3.24
N GLU A 98 9.06 25.14 -3.11
CA GLU A 98 8.75 26.37 -2.37
C GLU A 98 9.10 26.23 -0.88
N TRP A 99 8.81 25.08 -0.26
CA TRP A 99 9.29 24.83 1.09
C TRP A 99 10.82 24.90 1.20
N LEU A 100 11.55 24.27 0.27
CA LEU A 100 13.01 24.32 0.25
C LEU A 100 13.60 25.71 -0.08
N SER A 101 12.88 26.59 -0.78
CA SER A 101 13.36 27.96 -0.99
C SER A 101 13.25 28.81 0.27
N GLU A 102 12.20 28.58 1.06
CA GLU A 102 11.99 29.28 2.35
C GLU A 102 12.82 28.67 3.48
N GLU A 103 13.00 27.34 3.49
CA GLU A 103 13.76 26.61 4.51
C GLU A 103 14.81 25.66 3.88
N PRO A 104 15.93 26.18 3.32
CA PRO A 104 16.92 25.37 2.59
C PRO A 104 17.60 24.26 3.40
N GLY A 105 17.72 24.46 4.72
CA GLY A 105 18.32 23.49 5.64
C GLY A 105 17.34 22.45 6.21
N SER A 106 16.07 22.48 5.80
CA SER A 106 15.04 21.60 6.36
C SER A 106 15.26 20.14 5.95
N VAL A 107 15.54 19.30 6.95
CA VAL A 107 15.72 17.85 6.79
C VAL A 107 14.42 17.20 6.27
N ASP A 108 13.28 17.64 6.80
CA ASP A 108 11.96 17.15 6.36
C ASP A 108 11.64 17.55 4.92
N ALA A 109 12.00 18.78 4.52
CA ALA A 109 11.80 19.23 3.15
C ALA A 109 12.69 18.45 2.17
N MET A 110 13.93 18.14 2.54
CA MET A 110 14.83 17.29 1.75
C MET A 110 14.31 15.85 1.63
N MET A 111 13.82 15.27 2.73
CA MET A 111 13.17 13.95 2.71
C MET A 111 11.93 13.95 1.80
N MET A 112 11.09 14.99 1.88
CA MET A 112 9.92 15.13 1.02
C MET A 112 10.30 15.35 -0.45
N ARG A 113 11.42 16.03 -0.75
CA ARG A 113 11.93 16.17 -2.12
C ARG A 113 12.33 14.81 -2.68
N ALA A 114 13.03 13.99 -1.90
CA ALA A 114 13.37 12.62 -2.25
C ALA A 114 12.11 11.78 -2.51
N ARG A 115 11.14 11.79 -1.59
CA ARG A 115 9.83 11.10 -1.71
C ARG A 115 9.05 11.50 -2.96
N VAL A 116 8.93 12.81 -3.22
CA VAL A 116 8.22 13.34 -4.39
C VAL A 116 8.94 12.97 -5.69
N GLY A 117 10.27 13.05 -5.71
CA GLY A 117 11.09 12.59 -6.84
C GLY A 117 10.85 11.12 -7.15
N THR A 118 10.89 10.26 -6.14
CA THR A 118 10.58 8.83 -6.28
C THR A 118 9.18 8.60 -6.83
N GLU A 119 8.15 9.28 -6.31
CA GLU A 119 6.78 9.12 -6.82
C GLU A 119 6.65 9.56 -8.28
N ARG A 120 7.31 10.65 -8.69
CA ARG A 120 7.34 11.10 -10.10
C ARG A 120 7.97 10.05 -11.00
N VAL A 121 9.10 9.47 -10.60
CA VAL A 121 9.78 8.40 -11.34
C VAL A 121 8.88 7.18 -11.48
N LEU A 122 8.25 6.74 -10.38
CA LEU A 122 7.36 5.59 -10.42
C LEU A 122 6.14 5.81 -11.32
N ARG A 123 5.58 7.03 -11.35
CA ARG A 123 4.51 7.40 -12.29
C ARG A 123 4.99 7.39 -13.73
N ALA A 124 6.12 8.03 -14.01
CA ALA A 124 6.72 8.09 -15.34
C ALA A 124 7.01 6.69 -15.90
N HIS A 125 7.59 5.82 -15.07
CA HIS A 125 7.85 4.42 -15.40
C HIS A 125 6.54 3.64 -15.69
N ARG A 126 5.50 3.77 -14.84
CA ARG A 126 4.19 3.13 -15.11
C ARG A 126 3.52 3.64 -16.39
N SER A 127 3.73 4.90 -16.76
CA SER A 127 3.20 5.46 -18.01
C SER A 127 3.99 5.07 -19.25
N GLY A 128 5.23 4.59 -19.11
CA GLY A 128 6.14 4.33 -20.24
C GLY A 128 6.77 5.60 -20.79
N HIS A 129 7.02 6.60 -19.94
CA HIS A 129 7.62 7.87 -20.35
C HIS A 129 9.11 7.68 -20.69
N GLU A 130 9.58 8.29 -21.78
CA GLU A 130 10.95 8.11 -22.31
C GLU A 130 12.02 8.55 -21.28
N ASP A 131 11.80 9.71 -20.64
CA ASP A 131 12.73 10.26 -19.65
C ASP A 131 12.75 9.54 -18.28
N ALA A 132 12.00 8.44 -18.11
CA ALA A 132 11.89 7.77 -16.81
C ALA A 132 13.25 7.34 -16.23
N ALA A 133 14.20 6.95 -17.09
CA ALA A 133 15.56 6.57 -16.68
C ALA A 133 16.37 7.76 -16.14
N GLN A 134 16.35 8.90 -16.85
CA GLN A 134 17.06 10.10 -16.41
C GLN A 134 16.47 10.67 -15.11
N LEU A 135 15.14 10.70 -15.01
CA LEU A 135 14.45 11.08 -13.77
C LEU A 135 14.82 10.16 -12.61
N ALA A 136 14.99 8.85 -12.87
CA ALA A 136 15.39 7.89 -11.86
C ALA A 136 16.78 8.16 -11.30
N GLU A 137 17.76 8.50 -12.15
CA GLU A 137 19.12 8.85 -11.71
C GLU A 137 19.13 10.09 -10.81
N GLN A 138 18.45 11.17 -11.23
CA GLN A 138 18.32 12.40 -10.43
C GLN A 138 17.61 12.15 -9.09
N ALA A 139 16.55 11.33 -9.10
CA ALA A 139 15.85 10.94 -7.89
C ALA A 139 16.76 10.12 -6.96
N ARG A 140 17.52 9.14 -7.47
CA ARG A 140 18.48 8.37 -6.66
C ARG A 140 19.52 9.27 -5.99
N SER A 141 20.09 10.22 -6.72
CA SER A 141 21.04 11.19 -6.16
C SER A 141 20.41 11.99 -5.00
N THR A 142 19.22 12.53 -5.21
CA THR A 142 18.47 13.27 -4.17
C THR A 142 18.15 12.40 -2.96
N VAL A 143 17.77 11.13 -3.18
CA VAL A 143 17.48 10.18 -2.10
C VAL A 143 18.73 9.86 -1.30
N TRP A 144 19.90 9.71 -1.95
CA TRP A 144 21.17 9.53 -1.26
C TRP A 144 21.59 10.76 -0.44
N ASP A 145 21.34 11.97 -0.95
CA ASP A 145 21.55 13.20 -0.17
C ASP A 145 20.66 13.22 1.08
N ALA A 146 19.37 12.90 0.93
CA ALA A 146 18.45 12.79 2.06
C ALA A 146 18.88 11.72 3.07
N ALA A 147 19.38 10.56 2.62
CA ALA A 147 19.88 9.50 3.49
C ALA A 147 21.12 9.91 4.30
N ARG A 148 22.01 10.74 3.71
CA ARG A 148 23.18 11.31 4.39
C ARG A 148 22.78 12.35 5.43
N LEU A 149 21.81 13.20 5.10
CA LEU A 149 21.32 14.27 5.97
C LEU A 149 20.53 13.71 7.17
N ALA A 150 19.61 12.78 6.92
CA ALA A 150 18.71 12.21 7.91
C ALA A 150 19.09 10.75 8.23
N ARG A 151 20.25 10.55 8.87
CA ARG A 151 20.83 9.20 9.05
C ARG A 151 19.93 8.22 9.81
N ALA A 152 19.06 8.70 10.70
CA ALA A 152 18.12 7.87 11.45
C ALA A 152 16.80 7.59 10.70
N ASP A 153 16.47 8.39 9.69
CA ASP A 153 15.20 8.30 8.97
C ASP A 153 15.21 7.11 7.99
N PRO A 154 14.27 6.14 8.08
CA PRO A 154 14.19 5.03 7.14
C PRO A 154 13.66 5.45 5.76
N VAL A 155 12.98 6.59 5.65
CA VAL A 155 12.28 6.99 4.42
C VAL A 155 13.18 7.02 3.18
N PRO A 156 14.39 7.60 3.20
CA PRO A 156 15.28 7.56 2.04
C PRO A 156 15.60 6.13 1.57
N TRP A 157 15.77 5.17 2.49
CA TRP A 157 16.00 3.76 2.14
C TRP A 157 14.76 3.10 1.55
N VAL A 158 13.58 3.43 2.06
CA VAL A 158 12.30 3.03 1.44
C VAL A 158 12.17 3.57 0.01
N CYS A 159 12.60 4.80 -0.24
CA CYS A 159 12.64 5.40 -1.58
C CYS A 159 13.59 4.66 -2.52
N LEU A 160 14.80 4.29 -2.06
CA LEU A 160 15.74 3.49 -2.86
C LEU A 160 15.15 2.11 -3.19
N LEU A 161 14.54 1.42 -2.21
CA LEU A 161 13.82 0.16 -2.45
C LEU A 161 12.68 0.32 -3.46
N ALA A 162 11.92 1.41 -3.37
CA ALA A 162 10.85 1.68 -4.32
C ALA A 162 11.40 1.87 -5.75
N LEU A 163 12.56 2.51 -5.89
CA LEU A 163 13.24 2.70 -7.17
C LEU A 163 13.90 1.42 -7.71
N ALA A 164 14.18 0.42 -6.86
CA ALA A 164 14.78 -0.84 -7.29
C ALA A 164 13.90 -1.60 -8.31
N VAL A 165 12.58 -1.42 -8.26
CA VAL A 165 11.61 -2.01 -9.22
C VAL A 165 11.90 -1.61 -10.68
N LEU A 166 12.59 -0.49 -10.92
CA LEU A 166 12.96 -0.08 -12.28
C LEU A 166 14.06 -0.95 -12.89
N ASP A 167 14.80 -1.69 -12.07
CA ASP A 167 15.88 -2.59 -12.48
C ASP A 167 15.42 -4.06 -12.44
N ALA A 168 14.33 -4.36 -13.15
CA ALA A 168 13.72 -5.70 -13.18
C ALA A 168 14.70 -6.78 -13.70
N GLU A 169 15.58 -6.40 -14.64
CA GLU A 169 16.64 -7.26 -15.18
C GLU A 169 17.83 -7.42 -14.24
N GLN A 170 17.83 -6.72 -13.10
CA GLN A 170 18.86 -6.75 -12.06
C GLN A 170 20.25 -6.45 -12.62
N LEU A 171 20.38 -5.41 -13.44
CA LEU A 171 21.65 -5.00 -14.02
C LEU A 171 22.56 -4.35 -12.97
N MET A 172 21.99 -3.70 -11.95
CA MET A 172 22.75 -3.04 -10.89
C MET A 172 23.32 -4.07 -9.90
N PRO A 173 24.62 -4.01 -9.55
CA PRO A 173 25.22 -4.92 -8.56
C PRO A 173 24.52 -4.88 -7.19
N GLU A 174 24.08 -3.69 -6.76
CA GLU A 174 23.35 -3.50 -5.50
C GLU A 174 21.99 -4.19 -5.46
N HIS A 175 21.41 -4.56 -6.61
CA HIS A 175 20.16 -5.31 -6.72
C HIS A 175 20.37 -6.82 -6.98
N ARG A 176 21.62 -7.29 -6.92
CA ARG A 176 22.02 -8.70 -7.08
C ARG A 176 22.72 -9.26 -5.85
N MET A 177 22.57 -8.61 -4.71
CA MET A 177 23.19 -9.10 -3.49
C MET A 177 22.63 -10.47 -3.11
N ALA A 178 23.47 -11.31 -2.51
CA ALA A 178 23.03 -12.56 -1.91
C ALA A 178 21.95 -12.28 -0.86
N ALA A 179 20.94 -13.14 -0.83
CA ALA A 179 19.86 -13.06 0.13
C ALA A 179 20.33 -13.49 1.53
N PRO A 180 19.64 -13.07 2.60
CA PRO A 180 19.93 -13.53 3.95
C PRO A 180 19.59 -15.01 4.18
N GLU A 181 18.81 -15.63 3.27
CA GLU A 181 18.43 -17.04 3.32
C GLU A 181 18.57 -17.67 1.93
N ASP A 182 19.00 -18.93 1.87
CA ASP A 182 19.27 -19.64 0.61
C ASP A 182 18.03 -19.80 -0.28
N MET A 183 16.83 -19.87 0.32
CA MET A 183 15.57 -20.04 -0.43
C MET A 183 15.07 -18.75 -1.10
N LEU A 184 15.69 -17.59 -0.82
CA LEU A 184 15.28 -16.30 -1.34
C LEU A 184 16.19 -15.87 -2.50
N PRO A 185 15.64 -15.26 -3.57
CA PRO A 185 16.45 -14.85 -4.71
C PRO A 185 17.33 -13.63 -4.39
N PRO A 186 18.40 -13.38 -5.17
CA PRO A 186 19.20 -12.18 -5.01
C PRO A 186 18.38 -10.90 -5.25
N GLY A 187 18.75 -9.81 -4.60
CA GLY A 187 17.95 -8.60 -4.57
C GLY A 187 18.62 -7.41 -3.87
N PRO A 188 17.89 -6.31 -3.65
CA PRO A 188 18.37 -5.11 -2.96
C PRO A 188 18.45 -5.30 -1.44
N TRP A 189 19.03 -6.40 -0.97
CA TRP A 189 18.99 -6.82 0.43
C TRP A 189 19.65 -5.81 1.38
N ARG A 190 20.72 -5.13 0.95
CA ARG A 190 21.34 -4.05 1.74
C ARG A 190 20.41 -2.86 1.93
N LEU A 191 19.59 -2.51 0.93
CA LEU A 191 18.63 -1.42 1.07
C LEU A 191 17.54 -1.77 2.10
N LEU A 192 17.05 -3.02 2.08
CA LEU A 192 16.13 -3.51 3.11
C LEU A 192 16.79 -3.58 4.49
N GLN A 193 18.04 -4.02 4.58
CA GLN A 193 18.80 -4.06 5.82
C GLN A 193 18.94 -2.67 6.45
N GLU A 194 19.26 -1.66 5.64
CA GLU A 194 19.38 -0.28 6.13
C GLU A 194 18.04 0.31 6.57
N ALA A 195 16.94 0.00 5.89
CA ALA A 195 15.60 0.36 6.36
C ALA A 195 15.28 -0.33 7.69
N ARG A 196 15.50 -1.65 7.79
CA ARG A 196 15.26 -2.44 9.02
C ARG A 196 16.12 -2.02 10.20
N ARG A 197 17.34 -1.55 9.96
CA ARG A 197 18.22 -1.03 11.02
C ARG A 197 17.63 0.19 11.73
N ARG A 198 16.79 0.96 11.02
CA ARG A 198 16.16 2.19 11.52
C ARG A 198 14.75 1.95 12.02
N ASP A 199 13.99 1.12 11.30
CA ASP A 199 12.63 0.72 11.63
C ASP A 199 12.46 -0.77 11.25
N PRO A 200 12.68 -1.70 12.22
CA PRO A 200 12.70 -3.15 11.96
C PRO A 200 11.44 -3.69 11.31
N TYR A 201 10.28 -3.08 11.62
CA TYR A 201 8.98 -3.49 11.11
C TYR A 201 8.42 -2.50 10.08
N ASN A 202 9.28 -1.73 9.39
CA ASN A 202 8.84 -0.75 8.40
C ASN A 202 7.99 -1.39 7.31
N ARG A 203 6.68 -1.14 7.36
CA ARG A 203 5.71 -1.77 6.46
C ARG A 203 5.93 -1.40 5.01
N GLU A 204 6.28 -0.16 4.68
CA GLU A 204 6.50 0.21 3.28
C GLU A 204 7.75 -0.49 2.71
N ALA A 205 8.86 -0.53 3.45
CA ALA A 205 10.11 -1.16 3.02
C ALA A 205 9.90 -2.62 2.57
N HIS A 206 9.23 -3.42 3.42
CA HIS A 206 8.97 -4.83 3.12
C HIS A 206 8.02 -4.99 1.94
N HIS A 207 7.03 -4.12 1.78
CA HIS A 207 6.18 -4.12 0.59
C HIS A 207 6.91 -3.69 -0.68
N ARG A 208 7.89 -2.78 -0.60
CA ARG A 208 8.75 -2.45 -1.76
C ARG A 208 9.64 -3.63 -2.14
N MET A 209 10.19 -4.35 -1.16
CA MET A 209 10.91 -5.59 -1.42
C MET A 209 10.01 -6.64 -2.07
N LEU A 210 8.80 -6.85 -1.55
CA LEU A 210 7.80 -7.74 -2.16
C LEU A 210 7.52 -7.35 -3.63
N GLN A 211 7.32 -6.05 -3.90
CA GLN A 211 7.10 -5.53 -5.27
C GLN A 211 8.30 -5.74 -6.20
N PHE A 212 9.52 -5.60 -5.68
CA PHE A 212 10.74 -5.92 -6.43
C PHE A 212 10.77 -7.41 -6.77
N LEU A 213 10.59 -8.28 -5.77
CA LEU A 213 10.63 -9.73 -5.96
C LEU A 213 9.54 -10.25 -6.91
N LEU A 214 8.37 -9.61 -6.96
CA LEU A 214 7.33 -9.95 -7.93
C LEU A 214 7.75 -9.69 -9.39
N LYS A 215 8.68 -8.77 -9.62
CA LYS A 215 9.07 -8.29 -10.97
C LYS A 215 10.48 -8.68 -11.39
N ALA A 216 11.36 -8.98 -10.43
CA ALA A 216 12.75 -9.31 -10.67
C ALA A 216 12.89 -10.54 -11.58
N ARG A 217 13.94 -10.57 -12.40
CA ARG A 217 14.24 -11.64 -13.34
C ARG A 217 14.25 -13.04 -12.71
N LEU A 218 14.80 -13.19 -11.52
CA LEU A 218 14.83 -14.46 -10.77
C LEU A 218 13.70 -14.56 -9.71
N GLY A 219 12.74 -13.65 -9.78
CA GLY A 219 11.64 -13.53 -8.85
C GLY A 219 10.35 -14.20 -9.32
N GLY A 220 9.23 -13.61 -8.94
CA GLY A 220 7.88 -14.04 -9.27
C GLY A 220 7.00 -14.29 -8.04
N PRO A 221 5.71 -14.63 -8.23
CA PRO A 221 4.75 -14.79 -7.14
C PRO A 221 5.16 -15.81 -6.08
N ALA A 222 5.78 -16.93 -6.47
CA ALA A 222 6.28 -17.93 -5.53
C ALA A 222 7.42 -17.39 -4.65
N GLN A 223 8.38 -16.66 -5.23
CA GLN A 223 9.48 -16.06 -4.48
C GLN A 223 9.02 -14.92 -3.56
N ALA A 224 8.06 -14.12 -4.03
CA ALA A 224 7.41 -13.11 -3.22
C ALA A 224 6.67 -13.73 -2.02
N LEU A 225 6.04 -14.90 -2.20
CA LEU A 225 5.41 -15.65 -1.12
C LEU A 225 6.44 -16.21 -0.13
N ASN A 226 7.53 -16.82 -0.60
CA ASN A 226 8.62 -17.29 0.25
C ASN A 226 9.21 -16.15 1.10
N PHE A 227 9.38 -14.96 0.51
CA PHE A 227 9.81 -13.77 1.23
C PHE A 227 8.82 -13.37 2.34
N ALA A 228 7.52 -13.36 2.05
CA ALA A 228 6.53 -13.01 3.05
C ALA A 228 6.47 -14.04 4.20
N HIS A 229 6.62 -15.34 3.90
CA HIS A 229 6.74 -16.38 4.92
C HIS A 229 7.99 -16.22 5.77
N TRP A 230 9.13 -15.93 5.15
CA TRP A 230 10.37 -15.63 5.87
C TRP A 230 10.22 -14.42 6.79
N VAL A 231 9.59 -13.33 6.33
CA VAL A 231 9.27 -12.19 7.21
C VAL A 231 8.39 -12.64 8.38
N GLY A 232 7.40 -13.49 8.12
CA GLY A 232 6.52 -14.04 9.15
C GLY A 232 7.24 -14.88 10.22
N THR A 233 8.42 -15.45 9.97
CA THR A 233 9.11 -16.27 10.99
C THR A 233 9.71 -15.46 12.13
N TRP A 234 10.01 -14.18 11.91
CA TRP A 234 10.70 -13.33 12.90
C TRP A 234 9.93 -12.07 13.30
N VAL A 235 8.84 -11.70 12.62
CA VAL A 235 7.97 -10.61 13.09
C VAL A 235 7.20 -11.08 14.32
N GLU A 236 7.38 -10.39 15.44
CA GLU A 236 6.72 -10.73 16.69
C GLU A 236 5.20 -10.58 16.59
N LEU A 237 4.48 -11.55 17.17
CA LEU A 237 3.02 -11.53 17.19
C LEU A 237 2.49 -10.28 17.88
N GLU A 238 3.12 -9.84 18.97
CA GLU A 238 2.63 -8.71 19.77
C GLU A 238 3.16 -7.34 19.32
N SER A 239 3.80 -7.28 18.14
CA SER A 239 4.45 -6.06 17.62
C SER A 239 3.51 -4.89 17.35
N GLY A 240 2.20 -5.12 17.20
CA GLY A 240 1.25 -4.09 16.77
C GLY A 240 1.53 -3.58 15.35
N SER A 241 2.37 -4.26 14.56
CA SER A 241 2.82 -3.77 13.25
C SER A 241 1.96 -4.28 12.10
N PRO A 242 1.54 -3.41 11.16
CA PRO A 242 0.84 -3.84 9.94
C PRO A 242 1.69 -4.74 9.04
N LEU A 243 2.99 -4.92 9.33
CA LEU A 243 3.83 -5.89 8.64
C LEU A 243 3.30 -7.33 8.76
N LEU A 244 2.54 -7.64 9.81
CA LEU A 244 1.86 -8.94 9.96
C LEU A 244 0.84 -9.23 8.84
N VAL A 245 0.41 -8.21 8.07
CA VAL A 245 -0.47 -8.39 6.91
C VAL A 245 0.29 -8.80 5.66
N LEU A 246 1.63 -8.70 5.62
CA LEU A 246 2.42 -8.95 4.42
C LEU A 246 2.14 -10.30 3.73
N PRO A 247 1.97 -11.44 4.45
CA PRO A 247 1.59 -12.71 3.82
C PRO A 247 0.26 -12.62 3.06
N VAL A 248 -0.74 -11.92 3.61
CA VAL A 248 -2.04 -11.71 2.95
C VAL A 248 -1.88 -11.03 1.60
N TYR A 249 -0.98 -10.06 1.48
CA TYR A 249 -0.66 -9.43 0.20
C TYR A 249 0.01 -10.39 -0.77
N ALA A 250 0.99 -11.18 -0.31
CA ALA A 250 1.67 -12.15 -1.15
C ALA A 250 0.70 -13.22 -1.69
N TYR A 251 -0.24 -13.69 -0.87
CA TYR A 251 -1.29 -14.62 -1.29
C TYR A 251 -2.28 -13.99 -2.29
N ALA A 252 -2.63 -12.71 -2.14
CA ALA A 252 -3.45 -12.00 -3.12
C ALA A 252 -2.73 -11.91 -4.49
N GLN A 253 -1.42 -11.62 -4.50
CA GLN A 253 -0.60 -11.57 -5.72
C GLN A 253 -0.44 -12.95 -6.35
N HIS A 254 -0.24 -13.99 -5.54
CA HIS A 254 -0.16 -15.37 -6.00
C HIS A 254 -1.47 -15.85 -6.63
N TYR A 255 -2.60 -15.49 -6.02
CA TYR A 255 -3.93 -15.73 -6.59
C TYR A 255 -4.10 -14.99 -7.92
N TRP A 256 -3.74 -13.71 -7.97
CA TRP A 256 -3.82 -12.90 -9.18
C TRP A 256 -3.03 -13.50 -10.33
N ALA A 257 -1.78 -13.92 -10.09
CA ALA A 257 -0.95 -14.56 -11.10
C ALA A 257 -1.53 -15.89 -11.62
N LYS A 258 -2.12 -16.71 -10.73
CA LYS A 258 -2.83 -17.93 -11.14
C LYS A 258 -4.03 -17.61 -12.03
N ARG A 259 -4.75 -16.53 -11.71
CA ARG A 259 -5.90 -16.07 -12.48
C ARG A 259 -5.51 -15.61 -13.87
N GLU A 260 -4.47 -14.77 -13.99
CA GLU A 260 -3.94 -14.34 -15.29
C GLU A 260 -3.43 -15.54 -16.11
N GLY A 261 -2.88 -16.57 -15.46
CA GLY A 261 -2.45 -17.80 -16.10
C GLY A 261 -3.56 -18.81 -16.42
N GLY A 262 -4.84 -18.49 -16.19
CA GLY A 262 -5.98 -19.39 -16.44
C GLY A 262 -6.07 -20.60 -15.50
N ARG A 263 -5.30 -20.62 -14.41
CA ARG A 263 -5.21 -21.71 -13.42
C ARG A 263 -5.85 -21.31 -12.09
N TYR A 264 -6.99 -20.62 -12.15
CA TYR A 264 -7.75 -20.24 -10.96
C TYR A 264 -9.05 -21.01 -10.89
N ASP A 265 -9.46 -21.31 -9.66
CA ASP A 265 -10.78 -21.85 -9.37
C ASP A 265 -11.74 -20.66 -9.15
N PRO A 266 -12.76 -20.45 -10.02
CA PRO A 266 -13.76 -19.40 -9.84
C PRO A 266 -14.57 -19.57 -8.56
N ILE A 267 -14.70 -20.82 -8.08
CA ILE A 267 -15.41 -21.22 -6.87
C ILE A 267 -14.46 -21.16 -5.65
N GLY A 268 -13.15 -21.21 -5.90
CA GLY A 268 -12.13 -21.56 -4.92
C GLY A 268 -11.50 -20.39 -4.19
N ARG A 269 -12.23 -19.81 -3.24
CA ARG A 269 -11.62 -19.10 -2.10
C ARG A 269 -10.93 -20.07 -1.11
N VAL A 270 -10.73 -21.33 -1.50
CA VAL A 270 -10.23 -22.43 -0.67
C VAL A 270 -8.85 -22.13 -0.07
N GLN A 271 -8.00 -21.33 -0.73
CA GLN A 271 -6.71 -20.95 -0.14
C GLN A 271 -6.89 -20.15 1.16
N TRP A 272 -7.95 -19.35 1.26
CA TRP A 272 -8.24 -18.50 2.42
C TRP A 272 -8.78 -19.29 3.62
N THR A 273 -9.06 -20.58 3.44
CA THR A 273 -9.55 -21.49 4.48
C THR A 273 -8.53 -22.58 4.82
N ARG A 274 -7.27 -22.44 4.40
CA ARG A 274 -6.22 -23.44 4.60
C ARG A 274 -4.96 -22.84 5.21
N GLU A 275 -4.22 -23.66 5.95
CA GLU A 275 -2.89 -23.33 6.42
C GLU A 275 -1.90 -23.16 5.24
N PRO A 276 -0.86 -22.31 5.39
CA PRO A 276 -0.56 -21.48 6.56
C PRO A 276 -1.34 -20.14 6.62
N LEU A 277 -2.19 -19.86 5.63
CA LEU A 277 -2.84 -18.54 5.49
C LEU A 277 -3.83 -18.26 6.61
N THR A 278 -4.51 -19.27 7.15
CA THR A 278 -5.40 -19.10 8.32
C THR A 278 -4.63 -18.63 9.55
N ALA A 279 -3.44 -19.19 9.81
CA ALA A 279 -2.54 -18.70 10.86
C ALA A 279 -2.06 -17.27 10.59
N ASP A 280 -1.63 -16.95 9.37
CA ASP A 280 -1.19 -15.59 9.01
C ASP A 280 -2.30 -14.54 9.21
N VAL A 281 -3.54 -14.87 8.84
CA VAL A 281 -4.70 -13.99 9.06
C VAL A 281 -4.99 -13.81 10.55
N ASP A 282 -4.88 -14.86 11.36
CA ASP A 282 -5.05 -14.75 12.82
C ASP A 282 -3.96 -13.89 13.46
N ARG A 283 -2.71 -14.01 12.98
CA ARG A 283 -1.61 -13.13 13.40
C ARG A 283 -1.85 -11.68 13.02
N ALA A 284 -2.30 -11.39 11.80
CA ALA A 284 -2.65 -10.02 11.38
C ALA A 284 -3.80 -9.45 12.22
N LEU A 285 -4.81 -10.26 12.54
CA LEU A 285 -5.96 -9.82 13.34
C LEU A 285 -5.57 -9.53 14.80
N ARG A 286 -4.94 -10.48 15.48
CA ARG A 286 -4.63 -10.40 16.93
C ARG A 286 -3.37 -9.59 17.23
N GLY A 287 -2.39 -9.69 16.34
CA GLY A 287 -1.08 -9.10 16.54
C GLY A 287 -0.92 -7.68 16.02
N TRP A 288 -1.77 -7.29 15.06
CA TRP A 288 -1.80 -5.93 14.54
C TRP A 288 -3.15 -5.26 14.75
N PHE A 289 -4.21 -5.72 14.08
CA PHE A 289 -5.46 -4.97 13.98
C PHE A 289 -6.07 -4.62 15.33
N ARG A 290 -6.13 -5.57 16.27
CA ARG A 290 -6.67 -5.35 17.63
C ARG A 290 -5.78 -4.53 18.56
N ARG A 291 -4.54 -4.26 18.17
CA ARG A 291 -3.54 -3.52 18.96
C ARG A 291 -3.25 -2.13 18.38
N ALA A 292 -3.45 -1.97 17.07
CA ALA A 292 -3.16 -0.74 16.36
C ALA A 292 -4.17 0.36 16.67
N LEU A 293 -3.68 1.59 16.73
CA LEU A 293 -4.55 2.75 16.73
C LEU A 293 -5.28 2.84 15.38
N PRO A 294 -6.62 2.99 15.35
CA PRO A 294 -7.36 3.11 14.11
C PRO A 294 -6.85 4.25 13.20
N ALA A 295 -6.46 5.37 13.79
CA ALA A 295 -5.93 6.53 13.07
C ALA A 295 -4.59 6.26 12.34
N GLU A 296 -3.82 5.28 12.81
CA GLU A 296 -2.52 4.92 12.21
C GLU A 296 -2.63 3.74 11.23
N SER A 297 -3.82 3.15 11.11
CA SER A 297 -4.07 1.99 10.26
C SER A 297 -4.37 2.42 8.82
N SER A 298 -3.54 1.96 7.88
CA SER A 298 -3.75 2.23 6.45
C SER A 298 -5.05 1.59 5.96
N PRO A 299 -5.90 2.32 5.20
CA PRO A 299 -7.06 1.73 4.54
C PRO A 299 -6.71 0.51 3.70
N LEU A 300 -5.54 0.50 3.08
CA LEU A 300 -5.11 -0.60 2.22
C LEU A 300 -4.91 -1.89 3.02
N ASP A 301 -4.27 -1.80 4.19
CA ASP A 301 -4.02 -2.96 5.06
C ASP A 301 -5.33 -3.48 5.65
N LEU A 302 -6.22 -2.57 6.07
CA LEU A 302 -7.56 -2.94 6.55
C LEU A 302 -8.40 -3.63 5.47
N ASN A 303 -8.36 -3.14 4.22
CA ASN A 303 -9.08 -3.76 3.10
C ASN A 303 -8.52 -5.15 2.76
N HIS A 304 -7.20 -5.37 2.85
CA HIS A 304 -6.60 -6.68 2.67
C HIS A 304 -7.01 -7.67 3.76
N LEU A 305 -6.98 -7.24 5.03
CA LEU A 305 -7.42 -8.06 6.15
C LEU A 305 -8.92 -8.37 6.07
N ALA A 306 -9.76 -7.37 5.77
CA ALA A 306 -11.21 -7.55 5.61
C ALA A 306 -11.55 -8.55 4.50
N HIS A 307 -10.87 -8.45 3.35
CA HIS A 307 -11.00 -9.42 2.27
C HIS A 307 -10.59 -10.83 2.72
N ALA A 308 -9.45 -10.97 3.40
CA ALA A 308 -8.95 -12.27 3.84
C ALA A 308 -9.91 -12.96 4.81
N LEU A 309 -10.44 -12.22 5.80
CA LEU A 309 -11.42 -12.72 6.76
C LEU A 309 -12.73 -13.13 6.08
N TRP A 310 -13.25 -12.27 5.20
CA TRP A 310 -14.46 -12.59 4.43
C TRP A 310 -14.27 -13.81 3.52
N ALA A 311 -13.15 -13.87 2.79
CA ALA A 311 -12.84 -14.99 1.90
C ALA A 311 -12.61 -16.30 2.68
N GLY A 312 -12.07 -16.20 3.91
CA GLY A 312 -11.93 -17.29 4.86
C GLY A 312 -13.20 -17.66 5.64
N ARG A 313 -14.35 -17.04 5.33
CA ARG A 313 -15.65 -17.25 6.00
C ARG A 313 -15.66 -16.88 7.50
N ARG A 314 -14.74 -16.02 7.94
CA ARG A 314 -14.64 -15.47 9.29
C ARG A 314 -15.42 -14.16 9.39
N PHE A 315 -16.75 -14.27 9.31
CA PHE A 315 -17.63 -13.12 9.10
C PHE A 315 -17.71 -12.18 10.30
N ASP A 316 -17.66 -12.70 11.54
CA ASP A 316 -17.72 -11.89 12.76
C ASP A 316 -16.47 -11.03 12.92
N GLU A 317 -15.29 -11.62 12.75
CA GLU A 317 -14.03 -10.87 12.76
C GLU A 317 -13.93 -9.94 11.54
N GLY A 318 -14.44 -10.36 10.38
CA GLY A 318 -14.56 -9.48 9.22
C GLY A 318 -15.43 -8.26 9.50
N ALA A 319 -16.52 -8.42 10.25
CA ALA A 319 -17.39 -7.32 10.66
C ALA A 319 -16.67 -6.33 11.60
N GLU A 320 -15.82 -6.82 12.51
CA GLU A 320 -14.93 -5.98 13.34
C GLU A 320 -14.10 -5.03 12.48
N VAL A 321 -13.41 -5.57 11.47
CA VAL A 321 -12.57 -4.79 10.54
C VAL A 321 -13.42 -3.83 9.70
N PHE A 322 -14.56 -4.27 9.18
CA PHE A 322 -15.45 -3.41 8.38
C PHE A 322 -16.06 -2.24 9.19
N ARG A 323 -16.29 -2.41 10.50
CA ARG A 323 -16.75 -1.32 11.38
C ARG A 323 -15.66 -0.26 11.52
N VAL A 324 -14.42 -0.65 11.81
CA VAL A 324 -13.28 0.28 11.88
C VAL A 324 -13.02 0.96 10.54
N LEU A 325 -13.05 0.20 9.45
CA LEU A 325 -12.84 0.72 8.10
C LEU A 325 -13.86 1.80 7.72
N GLY A 326 -15.09 1.72 8.25
CA GLY A 326 -16.15 2.68 7.98
C GLY A 326 -16.50 2.72 6.49
N THR A 327 -16.38 3.90 5.89
CA THR A 327 -16.64 4.13 4.45
C THR A 327 -15.41 3.97 3.56
N HIS A 328 -14.23 3.75 4.13
CA HIS A 328 -12.97 3.77 3.37
C HIS A 328 -12.78 2.50 2.55
N VAL A 329 -12.64 2.66 1.24
CA VAL A 329 -12.43 1.56 0.29
C VAL A 329 -11.20 1.83 -0.55
N THR A 330 -10.44 0.78 -0.86
CA THR A 330 -9.29 0.82 -1.76
C THR A 330 -9.57 -0.01 -3.01
N ALA A 331 -8.86 0.24 -4.12
CA ALA A 331 -9.04 -0.60 -5.32
C ALA A 331 -8.59 -2.04 -5.08
N GLN A 332 -7.42 -2.21 -4.47
CA GLN A 332 -6.90 -3.52 -4.06
C GLN A 332 -7.32 -3.83 -2.61
N PRO A 333 -7.66 -5.08 -2.27
CA PRO A 333 -7.55 -6.29 -3.11
C PRO A 333 -8.78 -6.54 -4.02
N TRP A 334 -9.81 -5.70 -3.95
CA TRP A 334 -11.13 -6.02 -4.51
C TRP A 334 -11.13 -6.15 -6.02
N THR A 335 -10.35 -5.35 -6.76
CA THR A 335 -10.22 -5.52 -8.21
C THR A 335 -9.50 -6.82 -8.60
N MET A 336 -8.59 -7.36 -7.78
CA MET A 336 -7.96 -8.67 -8.06
C MET A 336 -8.96 -9.83 -7.97
N VAL A 337 -9.99 -9.71 -7.13
CA VAL A 337 -10.98 -10.76 -6.88
C VAL A 337 -12.34 -10.50 -7.52
N ALA A 338 -12.50 -9.33 -8.15
CA ALA A 338 -13.66 -8.92 -8.94
C ALA A 338 -13.94 -9.89 -10.09
N ALA A 339 -15.21 -10.03 -10.50
CA ALA A 339 -15.56 -10.83 -11.67
C ALA A 339 -14.87 -10.29 -12.94
N ASP A 340 -14.89 -8.97 -13.11
CA ASP A 340 -14.13 -8.27 -14.15
C ASP A 340 -13.09 -7.33 -13.50
N PRO A 341 -11.79 -7.68 -13.52
CA PRO A 341 -10.73 -6.84 -12.96
C PRO A 341 -10.48 -5.53 -13.71
N ALA A 342 -10.92 -5.44 -14.98
CA ALA A 342 -10.78 -4.24 -15.79
C ALA A 342 -11.85 -3.20 -15.45
N ASP A 343 -12.97 -3.62 -14.88
CA ASP A 343 -14.06 -2.76 -14.42
C ASP A 343 -13.86 -2.35 -12.95
N PRO A 344 -13.60 -1.05 -12.66
CA PRO A 344 -13.52 -0.58 -11.28
C PRO A 344 -14.79 -0.84 -10.47
N GLN A 345 -15.97 -0.83 -11.10
CA GLN A 345 -17.23 -1.04 -10.40
C GLN A 345 -17.36 -2.48 -9.89
N SER A 346 -16.91 -3.46 -10.67
CA SER A 346 -16.86 -4.86 -10.25
C SER A 346 -16.07 -5.07 -8.93
N GLY A 347 -14.98 -4.32 -8.74
CA GLY A 347 -14.23 -4.32 -7.47
C GLY A 347 -15.03 -3.72 -6.32
N LEU A 348 -15.71 -2.60 -6.54
CA LEU A 348 -16.58 -1.99 -5.53
C LEU A 348 -17.75 -2.91 -5.16
N ASP A 349 -18.33 -3.62 -6.12
CA ASP A 349 -19.43 -4.54 -5.88
C ASP A 349 -19.01 -5.73 -5.00
N GLU A 350 -17.81 -6.27 -5.20
CA GLU A 350 -17.25 -7.30 -4.33
C GLU A 350 -16.98 -6.78 -2.90
N PHE A 351 -16.48 -5.55 -2.75
CA PHE A 351 -16.35 -4.91 -1.44
C PHE A 351 -17.71 -4.78 -0.73
N LEU A 352 -18.73 -4.26 -1.44
CA LEU A 352 -20.07 -4.06 -0.89
C LEU A 352 -20.76 -5.39 -0.54
N LYS A 353 -20.52 -6.44 -1.32
CA LYS A 353 -20.97 -7.80 -1.03
C LYS A 353 -20.32 -8.32 0.26
N ALA A 354 -19.00 -8.24 0.36
CA ALA A 354 -18.26 -8.69 1.53
C ALA A 354 -18.71 -7.95 2.80
N ARG A 355 -18.79 -6.61 2.73
CA ARG A 355 -19.25 -5.75 3.82
C ARG A 355 -20.65 -6.13 4.28
N ARG A 356 -21.61 -6.27 3.36
CA ARG A 356 -23.00 -6.63 3.70
C ARG A 356 -23.09 -8.00 4.36
N GLN A 357 -22.36 -8.99 3.86
CA GLN A 357 -22.38 -10.34 4.43
C GLN A 357 -21.80 -10.36 5.84
N CYS A 358 -20.62 -9.78 6.06
CA CYS A 358 -20.02 -9.72 7.40
C CYS A 358 -20.91 -8.99 8.40
N LEU A 359 -21.40 -7.79 8.05
CA LEU A 359 -22.24 -7.00 8.96
C LEU A 359 -23.61 -7.61 9.22
N SER A 360 -24.20 -8.31 8.24
CA SER A 360 -25.49 -8.98 8.42
C SER A 360 -25.39 -10.21 9.32
N ILE A 361 -24.29 -10.98 9.23
CA ILE A 361 -24.10 -12.20 10.01
C ILE A 361 -23.78 -11.83 11.47
N ALA A 362 -22.91 -10.83 11.68
CA ALA A 362 -22.52 -10.40 13.02
C ALA A 362 -23.61 -9.65 13.80
N GLY A 363 -24.71 -9.24 13.14
CA GLY A 363 -25.78 -8.45 13.74
C GLY A 363 -25.38 -7.03 14.15
N ALA A 364 -26.28 -6.33 14.83
CA ALA A 364 -25.99 -5.03 15.46
C ALA A 364 -24.86 -5.20 16.48
N PRO A 365 -23.93 -4.22 16.61
CA PRO A 365 -22.92 -4.29 17.66
C PRO A 365 -23.61 -4.46 19.02
N PRO A 366 -23.12 -5.33 19.92
CA PRO A 366 -23.64 -5.36 21.28
C PRO A 366 -23.46 -3.95 21.86
N ASN A 367 -24.54 -3.38 22.38
CA ASN A 367 -24.54 -2.05 23.00
C ASN A 367 -23.43 -2.04 24.07
N GLY A 368 -22.38 -1.26 23.83
CA GLY A 368 -21.31 -0.98 24.78
C GLY A 368 -21.61 0.28 25.56
#